data_AF-A0A7L3PM41-F1
#
_entry.id   AF-A0A7L3PM41-F1
#
_cell.length_a   1.000
_cell.length_b   1.000
_cell.length_c   1.000
_cell.angle_alpha   90.00
_cell.angle_beta   90.00
_cell.angle_gamma   90.00
#
_symmetry.space_group_name_H-M   'P 1'
#
loop_
_entity.id
_entity.type
_entity.pdbx_description
1 polymer ?
#
loop_
_entity_poly.entity_id
_entity_poly.type
_entity_poly.pdbx_seq_one_letter_code
_entity_poly.pdbx_strand_id
1 'polypeptide(L)' 'LARHRRTHLGRKALRCGDCGKLFRAGPALARHQRCHRPERSHRCADCGKGFVWASHLERHRRVHTG' A
#
# COMPACT_ATOMS: atom_id res chain seq x y z
N LEU A 1 -20.69 -11.67 27.43
CA LEU A 1 -19.72 -11.98 26.35
C LEU A 1 -20.31 -11.71 24.96
N ALA A 2 -20.61 -10.44 24.63
CA ALA A 2 -21.25 -10.05 23.36
C ALA A 2 -20.44 -8.99 22.57
N ARG A 3 -19.13 -8.94 22.82
CA ARG A 3 -18.19 -7.98 22.19
C ARG A 3 -17.10 -8.71 21.39
N HIS A 4 -17.46 -9.80 20.73
CA HIS A 4 -16.52 -10.49 19.81
C HIS A 4 -17.12 -10.81 18.44
N ARG A 5 -18.42 -10.56 18.21
CA ARG A 5 -19.10 -11.08 17.01
C ARG A 5 -19.70 -10.05 16.06
N ARG A 6 -19.29 -8.77 16.16
CA ARG A 6 -19.75 -7.71 15.23
C ARG A 6 -18.73 -7.29 14.17
N THR A 7 -17.57 -7.93 14.09
CA THR A 7 -16.54 -7.66 13.07
C THR A 7 -16.64 -8.55 11.83
N HIS A 8 -17.73 -9.30 11.68
CA HIS A 8 -18.08 -10.04 10.45
C HIS A 8 -19.27 -9.42 9.70
N LEU A 9 -19.66 -8.18 10.00
CA LEU A 9 -20.55 -7.45 9.11
C LEU A 9 -19.79 -7.12 7.83
N GLY A 10 -20.22 -7.74 6.74
CA GLY A 10 -19.75 -7.54 5.37
C GLY A 10 -19.80 -6.07 4.96
N ARG A 11 -18.83 -5.29 5.43
CA ARG A 11 -18.46 -4.03 4.81
C ARG A 11 -17.97 -4.43 3.44
N LYS A 12 -18.78 -4.14 2.41
CA LYS A 12 -18.52 -4.38 0.99
C LYS A 12 -17.03 -4.16 0.70
N ALA A 13 -16.27 -5.24 0.80
CA ALA A 13 -14.83 -5.15 0.76
C ALA A 13 -14.50 -4.98 -0.70
N LEU A 14 -13.81 -3.90 -1.03
CA LEU A 14 -13.46 -3.61 -2.41
C LEU A 14 -12.32 -4.53 -2.79
N ARG A 15 -12.57 -5.38 -3.78
CA ARG A 15 -11.60 -6.33 -4.32
C ARG A 15 -10.69 -5.61 -5.31
N CYS A 16 -9.39 -5.78 -5.16
CA CYS A 16 -8.44 -5.40 -6.19
C CYS A 16 -8.57 -6.35 -7.38
N GLY A 17 -8.81 -5.81 -8.58
CA GLY A 17 -8.89 -6.63 -9.81
C GLY A 17 -7.58 -7.34 -10.17
N ASP A 18 -6.45 -6.75 -9.81
CA ASP A 18 -5.11 -7.23 -10.18
C ASP A 18 -4.67 -8.46 -9.36
N CYS A 19 -4.93 -8.45 -8.05
CA CYS A 19 -4.41 -9.46 -7.11
C CYS A 19 -5.47 -10.06 -6.19
N GLY A 20 -6.73 -9.67 -6.34
CA GLY A 20 -7.84 -10.18 -5.53
C GLY A 20 -7.88 -9.74 -4.07
N LYS A 21 -6.93 -8.91 -3.60
CA LYS A 21 -6.91 -8.43 -2.20
C LYS A 21 -8.14 -7.60 -1.87
N LEU A 22 -8.65 -7.78 -0.66
CA LEU A 22 -9.84 -7.11 -0.14
C LEU A 22 -9.47 -5.90 0.71
N PHE A 23 -10.12 -4.76 0.45
CA PHE A 23 -9.92 -3.51 1.18
C PHE A 23 -11.22 -3.02 1.80
N ARG A 24 -11.11 -2.44 3.00
CA ARG A 24 -12.28 -1.93 3.75
C ARG A 24 -12.85 -0.61 3.21
N ALA A 25 -12.11 0.10 2.35
CA ALA A 25 -12.48 1.43 1.86
C ALA A 25 -11.88 1.72 0.48
N GLY A 26 -12.58 2.56 -0.31
CA GLY A 26 -12.18 3.01 -1.65
C GLY A 26 -10.79 3.64 -1.69
N PRO A 27 -10.47 4.62 -0.82
CA PRO A 27 -9.15 5.24 -0.78
C PRO A 27 -8.01 4.24 -0.50
N ALA A 28 -8.28 3.20 0.29
CA ALA A 28 -7.29 2.16 0.59
C ALA A 28 -7.02 1.27 -0.64
N LEU A 29 -8.07 0.91 -1.39
CA LEU A 29 -7.93 0.20 -2.66
C LEU A 29 -7.22 1.05 -3.71
N ALA A 30 -7.62 2.31 -3.88
CA ALA A 30 -6.99 3.23 -4.85
C ALA A 30 -5.51 3.45 -4.53
N ARG A 31 -5.15 3.60 -3.25
CA ARG A 31 -3.75 3.63 -2.82
C ARG A 31 -3.03 2.34 -3.16
N HIS A 32 -3.63 1.19 -2.88
CA HIS A 32 -3.04 -0.11 -3.17
C HIS A 32 -2.80 -0.32 -4.67
N GLN A 33 -3.72 0.11 -5.54
CA GLN A 33 -3.57 -0.04 -6.99
C GLN A 33 -2.30 0.65 -7.53
N ARG A 34 -1.81 1.71 -6.87
CA ARG A 34 -0.53 2.34 -7.23
C ARG A 34 0.68 1.40 -7.05
N CYS A 35 0.57 0.38 -6.21
CA CYS A 35 1.61 -0.63 -6.03
C CYS A 35 1.75 -1.57 -7.25
N HIS A 36 0.70 -1.73 -8.05
CA HIS A 36 0.72 -2.58 -9.24
C HIS A 36 1.25 -1.83 -10.46
N ARG A 37 1.32 -0.50 -10.41
CA ARG A 37 1.94 0.28 -11.48
C ARG A 37 3.47 0.13 -11.41
N PRO A 38 4.14 -0.21 -12.53
CA PRO A 38 5.60 -0.26 -12.58
C PRO A 38 6.23 1.13 -12.47
N GLU A 39 5.43 2.18 -12.67
CA GLU A 39 5.85 3.57 -12.57
C GLU A 39 6.14 3.96 -11.11
N ARG A 40 7.41 3.80 -10.74
CA ARG A 40 7.95 4.23 -9.44
C ARG A 40 8.53 5.63 -9.60
N SER A 41 7.68 6.64 -9.41
CA SER A 41 8.06 8.05 -9.57
C SER A 41 9.17 8.51 -8.61
N HIS A 42 9.40 7.79 -7.51
CA HIS A 42 10.41 8.16 -6.51
C HIS A 42 11.60 7.20 -6.58
N ARG A 43 12.67 7.60 -7.28
CA ARG A 43 13.89 6.80 -7.41
C ARG A 43 14.94 7.23 -6.40
N CYS A 44 15.60 6.27 -5.77
CA CYS A 44 16.79 6.53 -4.95
C CYS A 44 17.96 6.90 -5.86
N ALA A 45 18.62 8.02 -5.58
CA ALA A 45 19.79 8.47 -6.34
C ALA A 45 21.01 7.58 -6.10
N ASP A 46 21.12 6.99 -4.91
CA ASP A 46 22.29 6.21 -4.50
C ASP A 46 22.33 4.81 -5.14
N CYS A 47 21.20 4.08 -5.08
CA CYS A 47 21.13 2.69 -5.57
C CYS A 47 20.16 2.49 -6.74
N GLY A 48 19.53 3.56 -7.24
CA GLY A 48 18.58 3.49 -8.35
C GLY A 48 17.25 2.79 -8.03
N LYS A 49 17.00 2.41 -6.78
CA LYS A 49 15.78 1.68 -6.38
C LYS A 49 14.54 2.59 -6.41
N GLY A 50 13.47 2.14 -7.07
CA GLY A 50 12.24 2.90 -7.22
C GLY A 50 11.19 2.61 -6.15
N PHE A 51 10.46 3.65 -5.74
CA PHE A 51 9.38 3.61 -4.76
C PHE A 51 8.12 4.31 -5.31
N VAL A 52 6.96 3.82 -4.88
CA VAL A 52 5.65 4.37 -5.24
C VAL A 52 5.30 5.60 -4.39
N TRP A 53 5.89 5.74 -3.21
CA TRP A 53 5.63 6.85 -2.28
C TRP A 53 6.93 7.48 -1.81
N ALA A 54 6.98 8.82 -1.77
CA ALA A 54 8.11 9.59 -1.27
C ALA A 54 8.51 9.21 0.16
N SER A 55 7.53 8.99 1.06
CA SER A 55 7.80 8.57 2.44
C SER A 55 8.56 7.24 2.54
N HIS A 56 8.34 6.32 1.59
CA HIS A 56 9.08 5.07 1.53
C HIS A 56 10.51 5.28 1.03
N LEU A 57 10.70 6.18 0.05
CA LEU A 57 12.04 6.57 -0.41
C LEU A 57 12.83 7.25 0.73
N GLU A 58 12.24 8.22 1.42
CA GLU A 58 12.90 8.92 2.53
C GLU A 58 13.30 7.96 3.65
N ARG A 59 12.41 7.02 4.03
CA ARG A 59 12.78 5.96 4.97
C ARG A 59 13.92 5.09 4.44
N HIS A 60 13.92 4.76 3.15
CA HIS A 60 14.96 3.94 2.54
C HIS A 60 16.31 4.66 2.51
N ARG A 61 16.36 5.97 2.27
CA ARG A 61 17.62 6.74 2.25
C ARG A 61 18.41 6.61 3.55
N ARG A 62 17.72 6.43 4.69
CA ARG A 62 18.36 6.20 5.99
C ARG A 62 19.22 4.94 6.07
N VAL A 63 19.01 3.97 5.17
CA VAL A 63 19.82 2.75 5.08
C VAL A 63 21.21 3.03 4.50
N HIS A 64 21.34 4.05 3.65
CA HIS A 64 22.60 4.41 3.01
C HIS A 64 23.47 5.33 3.86
N THR A 65 22.84 6.12 4.72
CA THR A 65 23.53 6.99 5.69
C THR A 65 23.85 6.29 7.01
N GLY A 66 23.71 4.96 7.05
CA GLY A 66 24.00 4.13 8.23
C GLY A 66 25.47 3.76 8.33
#